data_AF-A0A2P0B3E0-F1
#
_entry.id   AF-A0A2P0B3E0-F1
#
_cell.length_a   1.000
_cell.length_b   1.000
_cell.length_c   1.000
_cell.angle_alpha   90.00
_cell.angle_beta   90.00
_cell.angle_gamma   90.00
#
_symmetry.space_group_name_H-M   'P 1'
#
loop_
_entity.id
_entity.type
_entity.pdbx_description
1 polymer ?
#
loop_
_entity_poly.entity_id
_entity_poly.type
_entity_poly.pdbx_seq_one_letter_code
_entity_poly.pdbx_strand_id
1 'polypeptide(L)'
;MADFPHLADYFESSPIDNLVALNLHEWVHTQQRSEGGVDLLSQALFEGVAEFVSTEGIGEPSQQPAITFGLGHHDAVIEAFARDIGQKDFSDWIWDSGENAFGQRDLGYYVGYAIAKGYVASERDADPIATLIELDYSDLDAVDAVVDASGVFPREMAAYRAKVSAN
;
A
#
# COMPACT_ATOMS: atom_id res chain seq x y z
N MET A 1 -8.94 -29.88 0.00
CA MET A 1 -8.17 -29.13 1.02
C MET A 1 -7.08 -29.95 1.70
N ALA A 2 -7.20 -31.29 1.83
CA ALA A 2 -6.16 -32.12 2.49
C ALA A 2 -4.76 -32.04 1.84
N ASP A 3 -4.67 -31.73 0.54
CA ASP A 3 -3.40 -31.65 -0.20
C ASP A 3 -2.68 -30.29 -0.04
N PHE A 4 -3.37 -29.23 0.39
CA PHE A 4 -2.81 -27.87 0.54
C PHE A 4 -3.30 -27.20 1.84
N PRO A 5 -2.90 -27.72 3.01
CA PRO A 5 -3.39 -27.21 4.30
C PRO A 5 -3.01 -25.74 4.56
N HIS A 6 -1.93 -25.25 3.95
CA HIS A 6 -1.47 -23.86 4.04
C HIS A 6 -2.28 -22.89 3.15
N LEU A 7 -3.16 -23.38 2.29
CA LEU A 7 -4.04 -22.58 1.44
C LEU A 7 -5.51 -22.63 1.89
N ALA A 8 -5.79 -23.16 3.09
CA ALA A 8 -7.16 -23.29 3.59
C ALA A 8 -7.87 -21.93 3.60
N ASP A 9 -7.29 -20.94 4.28
CA ASP A 9 -7.82 -19.56 4.34
C ASP A 9 -7.98 -18.94 2.94
N TYR A 10 -7.03 -19.19 2.04
CA TYR A 10 -7.11 -18.71 0.65
C TYR A 10 -8.30 -19.32 -0.08
N PHE A 11 -8.51 -20.64 0.01
CA PHE A 11 -9.67 -21.27 -0.64
C PHE A 11 -11.01 -20.91 0.02
N GLU A 12 -11.02 -20.62 1.33
CA GLU A 12 -12.21 -20.11 2.03
C GLU A 12 -12.63 -18.72 1.56
N SER A 13 -11.70 -17.90 1.05
CA SER A 13 -11.99 -16.56 0.54
C SER A 13 -12.58 -16.54 -0.89
N SER A 14 -12.94 -17.70 -1.46
CA SER A 14 -13.41 -17.83 -2.86
C SER A 14 -12.57 -17.04 -3.88
N PRO A 15 -11.28 -17.37 -4.08
CA PRO A 15 -10.35 -16.56 -4.89
C PRO A 15 -10.81 -16.26 -6.31
N ILE A 16 -11.66 -17.12 -6.87
CA ILE A 16 -12.21 -16.96 -8.22
C ILE A 16 -13.06 -15.69 -8.35
N ASP A 17 -13.71 -15.25 -7.27
CA ASP A 17 -14.55 -14.06 -7.27
C ASP A 17 -13.71 -12.76 -7.40
N ASN A 18 -12.44 -12.82 -6.99
CA ASN A 18 -11.48 -11.71 -7.06
C ASN A 18 -10.56 -11.77 -8.29
N LEU A 19 -10.75 -12.73 -9.20
CA LEU A 19 -9.80 -12.99 -10.28
C LEU A 19 -9.58 -11.77 -11.19
N VAL A 20 -10.64 -11.01 -11.50
CA VAL A 20 -10.52 -9.81 -12.35
C VAL A 20 -9.70 -8.72 -11.66
N ALA A 21 -10.03 -8.41 -10.41
CA ALA A 21 -9.32 -7.43 -9.60
C ALA A 21 -7.84 -7.81 -9.44
N LEU A 22 -7.57 -9.06 -9.09
CA LEU A 22 -6.23 -9.59 -8.94
C LEU A 22 -5.42 -9.49 -10.24
N ASN A 23 -5.97 -9.91 -11.38
CA ASN A 23 -5.23 -9.80 -12.65
C ASN A 23 -4.91 -8.35 -13.02
N LEU A 24 -5.79 -7.40 -12.70
CA LEU A 24 -5.53 -6.00 -13.01
C LEU A 24 -4.49 -5.40 -12.05
N HIS A 25 -4.53 -5.76 -10.77
CA HIS A 25 -3.48 -5.42 -9.80
C HIS A 25 -2.10 -5.88 -10.30
N GLU A 26 -1.97 -7.18 -10.62
CA GLU A 26 -0.71 -7.75 -11.13
C GLU A 26 -0.31 -7.14 -12.48
N TRP A 27 -1.28 -6.77 -13.33
CA TRP A 27 -0.99 -6.06 -14.57
C TRP A 27 -0.40 -4.67 -14.30
N VAL A 28 -0.88 -3.92 -13.30
CA VAL A 28 -0.30 -2.62 -12.94
C VAL A 28 1.17 -2.76 -12.54
N HIS A 29 1.53 -3.82 -11.80
CA HIS A 29 2.94 -4.10 -11.48
C HIS A 29 3.82 -4.25 -12.72
N THR A 30 3.30 -4.81 -13.82
CA THR A 30 4.07 -4.89 -15.08
C THR A 30 4.32 -3.53 -15.75
N GLN A 31 3.60 -2.48 -15.32
CA GLN A 31 3.77 -1.11 -15.79
C GLN A 31 4.65 -0.27 -14.86
N GLN A 32 4.81 -0.67 -13.60
CA GLN A 32 5.66 0.04 -12.64
C GLN A 32 7.16 -0.11 -12.97
N ARG A 33 7.94 0.93 -12.70
CA ARG A 33 9.37 0.99 -13.08
C ARG A 33 10.33 0.20 -12.20
N SER A 34 9.92 -0.14 -10.97
CA SER A 34 10.72 -0.94 -10.04
C SER A 34 10.08 -2.30 -9.79
N GLU A 35 10.87 -3.23 -9.23
CA GLU A 35 10.40 -4.55 -8.79
C GLU A 35 9.77 -4.52 -7.38
N GLY A 36 9.58 -3.33 -6.81
CA GLY A 36 9.15 -3.11 -5.43
C GLY A 36 9.76 -1.86 -4.80
N GLY A 37 9.52 -1.68 -3.51
CA GLY A 37 10.15 -0.66 -2.67
C GLY A 37 11.39 -1.17 -1.95
N VAL A 38 12.12 -0.25 -1.29
CA VAL A 38 13.37 -0.53 -0.55
C VAL A 38 13.21 -0.43 0.97
N ASP A 39 12.05 0.02 1.44
CA ASP A 39 11.63 0.09 2.83
C ASP A 39 10.10 -0.04 2.94
N LEU A 40 9.58 -0.02 4.17
CA LEU A 40 8.15 -0.14 4.45
C LEU A 40 7.31 0.88 3.67
N LEU A 41 7.67 2.17 3.68
CA LEU A 41 6.87 3.21 3.05
C LEU A 41 6.84 3.05 1.52
N SER A 42 8.00 2.84 0.91
CA SER A 42 8.12 2.66 -0.54
C SER A 42 7.45 1.36 -1.01
N GLN A 43 7.58 0.26 -0.27
CA GLN A 43 6.90 -1.00 -0.61
C GLN A 43 5.38 -0.85 -0.45
N ALA A 44 4.91 -0.24 0.64
CA ALA A 44 3.48 0.01 0.83
C ALA A 44 2.91 0.85 -0.31
N LEU A 45 3.59 1.93 -0.72
CA LEU A 45 3.16 2.75 -1.85
C LEU A 45 3.15 1.96 -3.16
N PHE A 46 4.16 1.12 -3.41
CA PHE A 46 4.22 0.27 -4.60
C PHE A 46 3.00 -0.65 -4.73
N GLU A 47 2.67 -1.39 -3.67
CA GLU A 47 1.49 -2.27 -3.58
C GLU A 47 0.18 -1.48 -3.64
N GLY A 48 0.13 -0.35 -2.93
CA GLY A 48 -1.05 0.50 -2.85
C GLY A 48 -1.40 1.20 -4.16
N VAL A 49 -0.40 1.54 -4.99
CA VAL A 49 -0.61 2.07 -6.34
C VAL A 49 -1.22 1.00 -7.23
N ALA A 50 -0.72 -0.24 -7.19
CA ALA A 50 -1.32 -1.35 -7.94
C ALA A 50 -2.78 -1.58 -7.55
N GLU A 51 -3.07 -1.59 -6.26
CA GLU A 51 -4.43 -1.72 -5.76
C GLU A 51 -5.31 -0.53 -6.20
N PHE A 52 -4.87 0.70 -5.99
CA PHE A 52 -5.65 1.89 -6.31
C PHE A 52 -5.94 2.02 -7.82
N VAL A 53 -4.92 1.91 -8.67
CA VAL A 53 -5.08 2.01 -10.13
C VAL A 53 -5.98 0.89 -10.65
N SER A 54 -5.92 -0.32 -10.07
CA SER A 54 -6.83 -1.40 -10.43
C SER A 54 -8.29 -1.03 -10.13
N THR A 55 -8.57 -0.41 -8.97
CA THR A 55 -9.92 0.03 -8.61
C THR A 55 -10.45 1.12 -9.53
N GLU A 56 -9.60 2.08 -9.93
CA GLU A 56 -9.95 3.11 -10.91
C GLU A 56 -10.22 2.51 -12.30
N GLY A 57 -9.45 1.50 -12.71
CA GLY A 57 -9.63 0.82 -13.99
C GLY A 57 -10.90 -0.05 -14.07
N ILE A 58 -11.27 -0.70 -12.96
CA ILE A 58 -12.49 -1.54 -12.86
C ILE A 58 -13.74 -0.69 -12.63
N GLY A 59 -13.59 0.44 -11.93
CA GLY A 59 -14.71 1.25 -11.46
C GLY A 59 -15.43 0.65 -10.24
N GLU A 60 -14.76 -0.23 -9.50
CA GLU A 60 -15.26 -0.87 -8.29
C GLU A 60 -14.29 -0.67 -7.11
N PRO A 61 -14.78 -0.60 -5.86
CA PRO A 61 -13.90 -0.54 -4.69
C PRO A 61 -13.03 -1.79 -4.55
N SER A 62 -11.89 -1.64 -3.87
CA SER A 62 -11.02 -2.76 -3.51
C SER A 62 -11.78 -3.81 -2.69
N GLN A 63 -11.56 -5.09 -3.01
CA GLN A 63 -12.09 -6.23 -2.26
C GLN A 63 -11.13 -6.71 -1.17
N GLN A 64 -9.97 -6.06 -1.01
CA GLN A 64 -8.98 -6.39 0.02
C GLN A 64 -9.50 -5.99 1.41
N PRO A 65 -9.57 -6.93 2.38
CA PRO A 65 -10.05 -6.63 3.73
C PRO A 65 -9.26 -5.52 4.43
N ALA A 66 -7.95 -5.43 4.18
CA ALA A 66 -7.09 -4.39 4.72
C ALA A 66 -7.55 -2.98 4.35
N ILE A 67 -8.01 -2.77 3.11
CA ILE A 67 -8.50 -1.47 2.63
C ILE A 67 -9.78 -1.08 3.38
N THR A 68 -10.74 -2.01 3.48
CA THR A 68 -12.01 -1.77 4.18
C THR A 68 -11.77 -1.49 5.66
N PHE A 69 -10.92 -2.29 6.32
CA PHE A 69 -10.57 -2.09 7.72
C PHE A 69 -9.88 -0.73 7.95
N GLY A 70 -8.89 -0.42 7.13
CA GLY A 70 -8.10 0.80 7.23
C GLY A 70 -8.95 2.05 7.07
N LEU A 71 -9.90 2.07 6.14
CA LEU A 71 -10.84 3.18 5.98
C LEU A 71 -11.65 3.45 7.26
N GLY A 72 -12.02 2.40 8.00
CA GLY A 72 -12.72 2.52 9.28
C GLY A 72 -11.83 2.91 10.47
N HIS A 73 -10.50 2.77 10.33
CA HIS A 73 -9.52 2.95 11.41
C HIS A 73 -8.34 3.84 10.99
N HIS A 74 -8.57 4.78 10.07
CA HIS A 74 -7.52 5.53 9.37
C HIS A 74 -6.47 6.11 10.32
N ASP A 75 -6.90 6.93 11.28
CA ASP A 75 -5.98 7.62 12.20
C ASP A 75 -5.11 6.63 12.99
N ALA A 76 -5.70 5.55 13.49
CA ALA A 76 -5.00 4.55 14.28
C ALA A 76 -3.97 3.77 13.46
N VAL A 77 -4.32 3.41 12.22
CA VAL A 77 -3.43 2.70 11.30
C VAL A 77 -2.28 3.60 10.85
N ILE A 78 -2.56 4.85 10.45
CA ILE A 78 -1.54 5.82 10.03
C ILE A 78 -0.60 6.16 11.19
N GLU A 79 -1.11 6.34 12.41
CA GLU A 79 -0.27 6.59 13.58
C GLU A 79 0.68 5.42 13.89
N ALA A 80 0.18 4.18 13.75
CA ALA A 80 0.99 2.98 13.91
C ALA A 80 2.05 2.85 12.81
N PHE A 81 1.65 2.97 11.55
CA PHE A 81 2.55 2.88 10.40
C PHE A 81 3.66 3.92 10.46
N ALA A 82 3.34 5.13 10.91
CA ALA A 82 4.30 6.22 11.03
C ALA A 82 5.44 5.95 12.04
N ARG A 83 5.30 4.97 12.93
CA ARG A 83 6.38 4.53 13.82
C ARG A 83 7.41 3.67 13.09
N ASP A 84 7.03 3.07 11.97
CA ASP A 84 7.82 2.06 11.26
C ASP A 84 8.24 2.48 9.83
N ILE A 85 7.86 3.68 9.37
CA ILE A 85 8.01 4.23 7.99
C ILE A 85 9.34 3.97 7.28
N GLY A 86 10.45 3.77 7.99
CA GLY A 86 11.78 3.52 7.40
C GLY A 86 12.38 2.15 7.71
N GLN A 87 11.60 1.22 8.27
CA GLN A 87 12.05 -0.14 8.51
C GLN A 87 12.24 -0.88 7.18
N LYS A 88 13.32 -1.64 7.07
CA LYS A 88 13.59 -2.52 5.92
C LYS A 88 12.87 -3.85 6.01
N ASP A 89 12.63 -4.30 7.24
CA ASP A 89 11.72 -5.41 7.48
C ASP A 89 10.32 -4.83 7.60
N PHE A 90 9.46 -5.17 6.66
CA PHE A 90 8.07 -4.72 6.59
C PHE A 90 7.10 -5.91 6.69
N SER A 91 7.58 -7.07 7.11
CA SER A 91 6.77 -8.29 7.22
C SER A 91 5.64 -8.22 8.24
N ASP A 92 5.68 -7.25 9.18
CA ASP A 92 4.59 -6.95 10.10
C ASP A 92 3.43 -6.15 9.45
N TRP A 93 3.64 -5.64 8.25
CA TRP A 93 2.70 -4.76 7.54
C TRP A 93 2.25 -5.31 6.19
N ILE A 94 3.09 -6.13 5.55
CA ILE A 94 2.90 -6.67 4.21
C ILE A 94 3.21 -8.16 4.28
N TRP A 95 2.27 -8.99 3.82
CA TRP A 95 2.31 -10.45 3.89
C TRP A 95 2.36 -11.00 5.32
N ASP A 96 1.78 -10.27 6.27
CA ASP A 96 1.72 -10.67 7.67
C ASP A 96 0.59 -11.68 7.94
N SER A 97 0.64 -12.34 9.09
CA SER A 97 -0.40 -13.29 9.50
C SER A 97 -1.64 -12.61 10.12
N GLY A 98 -1.59 -11.29 10.36
CA GLY A 98 -2.59 -10.55 11.12
C GLY A 98 -2.43 -10.67 12.64
N GLU A 99 -1.35 -11.29 13.13
CA GLU A 99 -0.98 -11.33 14.56
C GLU A 99 -0.41 -9.98 15.05
N ASN A 100 -1.12 -8.90 14.76
CA ASN A 100 -0.76 -7.53 15.12
C ASN A 100 -1.83 -6.90 16.02
N ALA A 101 -1.59 -5.66 16.48
CA ALA A 101 -2.48 -4.96 17.41
C ALA A 101 -3.90 -4.70 16.85
N PHE A 102 -4.08 -4.83 15.53
CA PHE A 102 -5.34 -4.61 14.84
C PHE A 102 -6.08 -5.91 14.50
N GLY A 103 -5.41 -7.07 14.60
CA GLY A 103 -5.99 -8.35 14.17
C GLY A 103 -6.31 -8.39 12.68
N GLN A 104 -5.66 -7.53 11.88
CA GLN A 104 -5.92 -7.35 10.45
C GLN A 104 -4.62 -7.45 9.70
N ARG A 105 -4.55 -8.40 8.76
CA ARG A 105 -3.39 -8.56 7.91
C ARG A 105 -3.27 -7.48 6.84
N ASP A 106 -2.07 -7.31 6.30
CA ASP A 106 -1.76 -6.59 5.07
C ASP A 106 -2.11 -5.09 5.11
N LEU A 107 -2.06 -4.46 6.28
CA LEU A 107 -2.39 -3.04 6.44
C LEU A 107 -1.46 -2.10 5.67
N GLY A 108 -0.27 -2.55 5.25
CA GLY A 108 0.61 -1.81 4.35
C GLY A 108 -0.07 -1.48 3.00
N TYR A 109 -0.87 -2.42 2.46
CA TYR A 109 -1.66 -2.19 1.24
C TYR A 109 -2.62 -1.01 1.41
N TYR A 110 -3.26 -0.91 2.58
CA TYR A 110 -4.14 0.21 2.88
C TYR A 110 -3.42 1.55 2.95
N VAL A 111 -2.27 1.60 3.61
CA VAL A 111 -1.53 2.86 3.73
C VAL A 111 -1.10 3.34 2.34
N GLY A 112 -0.55 2.46 1.51
CA GLY A 112 -0.22 2.78 0.12
C GLY A 112 -1.43 3.23 -0.70
N TYR A 113 -2.55 2.51 -0.60
CA TYR A 113 -3.79 2.83 -1.31
C TYR A 113 -4.30 4.23 -0.92
N ALA A 114 -4.28 4.55 0.37
CA ALA A 114 -4.68 5.87 0.88
C ALA A 114 -3.78 6.98 0.32
N ILE A 115 -2.46 6.75 0.25
CA ILE A 115 -1.50 7.70 -0.31
C ILE A 115 -1.75 7.89 -1.81
N ALA A 116 -1.86 6.82 -2.59
CA ALA A 116 -2.13 6.88 -4.03
C ALA A 116 -3.42 7.65 -4.32
N LYS A 117 -4.50 7.34 -3.60
CA LYS A 117 -5.78 8.03 -3.68
C LYS A 117 -5.67 9.51 -3.30
N GLY A 118 -4.99 9.82 -2.21
CA GLY A 118 -4.77 11.20 -1.76
C GLY A 118 -3.95 12.01 -2.75
N TYR A 119 -2.92 11.41 -3.33
CA TYR A 119 -2.05 12.05 -4.32
C TYR A 119 -2.84 12.44 -5.58
N VAL A 120 -3.63 11.51 -6.13
CA VAL A 120 -4.48 11.77 -7.30
C VAL A 120 -5.52 12.84 -6.99
N ALA A 121 -6.14 12.79 -5.81
CA ALA A 121 -7.11 13.80 -5.37
C ALA A 121 -6.51 15.19 -5.09
N SER A 122 -5.18 15.30 -4.99
CA SER A 122 -4.51 16.58 -4.73
C SER A 122 -4.52 17.53 -5.94
N GLU A 123 -4.74 17.00 -7.15
CA GLU A 123 -4.74 17.74 -8.42
C GLU A 123 -3.47 18.60 -8.65
N ARG A 124 -2.35 18.20 -8.04
CA ARG A 124 -1.04 18.87 -8.17
C ARG A 124 -0.30 18.51 -9.45
N ASP A 125 -0.72 17.44 -10.10
CA ASP A 125 -0.15 16.88 -11.31
C ASP A 125 -1.23 16.79 -12.40
N ALA A 126 -0.83 17.02 -13.65
CA ALA A 126 -1.69 16.88 -14.82
C ALA A 126 -1.96 15.40 -15.17
N ASP A 127 -1.05 14.49 -14.81
CA ASP A 127 -1.22 13.04 -15.01
C ASP A 127 -0.72 12.26 -13.78
N PRO A 128 -1.46 12.32 -12.65
CA PRO A 128 -1.00 11.75 -11.39
C PRO A 128 -0.91 10.21 -11.43
N ILE A 129 -1.70 9.55 -12.27
CA ILE A 129 -1.63 8.08 -12.43
C ILE A 129 -0.34 7.70 -13.15
N ALA A 130 0.02 8.40 -14.23
CA ALA A 130 1.30 8.17 -14.89
C ALA A 130 2.47 8.40 -13.92
N THR A 131 2.43 9.46 -13.13
CA THR A 131 3.47 9.72 -12.12
C THR A 131 3.59 8.60 -11.09
N LEU A 132 2.48 8.07 -10.57
CA LEU A 132 2.51 6.95 -9.61
C LEU A 132 3.04 5.65 -10.23
N ILE A 133 2.66 5.33 -11.46
CA ILE A 133 3.15 4.14 -12.17
C ILE A 133 4.64 4.29 -12.50
N GLU A 134 5.05 5.47 -12.96
CA GLU A 134 6.40 5.73 -13.42
C GLU A 134 7.41 6.06 -12.31
N LEU A 135 6.95 6.19 -11.06
CA LEU A 135 7.76 6.47 -9.89
C LEU A 135 8.85 5.40 -9.72
N ASP A 136 10.09 5.84 -9.45
CA ASP A 136 11.15 4.95 -8.98
C ASP A 136 11.02 4.80 -7.46
N TYR A 137 10.48 3.66 -7.01
CA TYR A 137 10.26 3.40 -5.58
C TYR A 137 11.55 3.16 -4.79
N SER A 138 12.72 3.15 -5.45
CA SER A 138 14.02 3.17 -4.78
C SER A 138 14.54 4.60 -4.52
N ASP A 139 13.97 5.60 -5.19
CA ASP A 139 14.23 7.02 -4.93
C ASP A 139 13.33 7.51 -3.79
N LEU A 140 13.87 7.42 -2.56
CA LEU A 140 13.11 7.78 -1.36
C LEU A 140 12.74 9.26 -1.28
N ASP A 141 13.50 10.16 -1.92
CA ASP A 141 13.15 11.58 -1.96
C ASP A 141 11.93 11.81 -2.85
N ALA A 142 11.85 11.08 -3.98
CA ALA A 142 10.69 11.11 -4.86
C ALA A 142 9.45 10.46 -4.22
N VAL A 143 9.63 9.32 -3.52
CA VAL A 143 8.56 8.66 -2.74
C VAL A 143 8.03 9.61 -1.67
N ASP A 144 8.91 10.20 -0.87
CA ASP A 144 8.53 11.10 0.21
C ASP A 144 7.74 12.32 -0.32
N ALA A 145 8.12 12.88 -1.49
CA ALA A 145 7.41 13.98 -2.13
C ALA A 145 5.97 13.60 -2.57
N VAL A 146 5.77 12.39 -3.10
CA VAL A 146 4.42 11.87 -3.43
C VAL A 146 3.59 11.71 -2.16
N VAL A 147 4.19 11.17 -1.10
CA VAL A 147 3.53 10.94 0.18
C VAL A 147 3.10 12.27 0.81
N ASP A 148 3.98 13.27 0.85
CA ASP A 148 3.66 14.59 1.40
C ASP A 148 2.56 15.29 0.57
N ALA A 149 2.60 15.17 -0.75
CA ALA A 149 1.56 15.69 -1.63
C ALA A 149 0.19 15.02 -1.44
N SER A 150 0.14 13.77 -0.98
CA SER A 150 -1.11 13.02 -0.73
C SER A 150 -1.92 13.55 0.45
N GLY A 151 -1.27 14.21 1.42
CA GLY A 151 -1.91 14.70 2.64
C GLY A 151 -2.35 13.62 3.63
N VAL A 152 -1.92 12.36 3.46
CA VAL A 152 -2.30 11.25 4.36
C VAL A 152 -1.66 11.36 5.74
N PHE A 153 -0.40 11.82 5.81
CA PHE A 153 0.30 11.97 7.08
C PHE A 153 0.18 13.39 7.63
N PRO A 154 0.08 13.55 8.96
CA PRO A 154 -0.09 14.87 9.59
C PRO A 154 1.19 15.73 9.62
N ARG A 155 2.32 15.19 9.15
CA ARG A 155 3.63 15.87 9.10
C ARG A 155 4.36 15.43 7.83
N GLU A 156 5.28 16.27 7.37
CA GLU A 156 6.16 15.95 6.25
C GLU A 156 7.04 14.72 6.56
N MET A 157 7.34 13.91 5.52
CA MET A 157 8.12 12.67 5.64
C MET A 157 9.51 12.90 6.23
N ALA A 158 10.13 14.06 5.97
CA ALA A 158 11.40 14.44 6.57
C ALA A 158 11.40 14.34 8.12
N ALA A 159 10.28 14.62 8.78
CA ALA A 159 10.16 14.54 10.24
C ALA A 159 10.10 13.08 10.75
N TYR A 160 9.62 12.14 9.93
CA TYR A 160 9.60 10.72 10.25
C TYR A 160 10.96 10.07 9.95
N ARG A 161 11.56 10.37 8.80
CA ARG A 161 12.88 9.88 8.39
C ARG A 161 14.00 10.23 9.38
N ALA A 162 13.99 11.46 9.91
CA ALA A 162 14.98 11.91 10.89
C ALA A 162 15.02 11.05 12.17
N LYS A 163 13.90 10.43 12.56
CA LYS A 163 13.84 9.53 13.72
C LYS A 163 14.45 8.16 13.44
N VAL A 164 14.33 7.68 12.21
CA VAL A 164 14.86 6.37 11.80
C VAL A 164 16.39 6.41 11.75
N SER A 165 16.99 7.50 11.25
CA SER A 165 18.46 7.65 11.23
C SER A 165 19.11 7.88 12.60
N ALA A 166 18.30 8.14 13.64
CA ALA A 166 18.78 8.40 15.00
C ALA A 166 18.82 7.14 15.89
N ASN A 167 18.29 6.01 15.40
CA ASN A 167 18.28 4.70 16.05
C ASN A 167 19.28 3.76 15.36
#